data_AF-A0A6I2SYB2-F1
#
_entry.id   AF-A0A6I2SYB2-F1
#
_cell.length_a   1.000
_cell.length_b   1.000
_cell.length_c   1.000
_cell.angle_alpha   90.00
_cell.angle_beta   90.00
_cell.angle_gamma   90.00
#
_symmetry.space_group_name_H-M   'P 1'
#
loop_
_entity.id
_entity.type
_entity.pdbx_description
1 polymer ?
#
loop_
_entity_poly.entity_id
_entity_poly.type
_entity_poly.pdbx_seq_one_letter_code
_entity_poly.pdbx_strand_id
1 'polypeptide(L)'
;MWEKIKGFISKYFLVIAIIGGALPISAAIYVYYDHFHKQLGLGYSGSQSDWGTFGDFVGGITNPIYAFFAFVGVSFTLLLQRDQNEMLRQHKKQDEVQGMIQNVSDALHAALFDAKVKLETTSDREAHSVFLYLRAISDVSLRAEIEPDGPDAMVYRDELATVLGKISYDLTFVQEQLELMTSCLRLYASFGGSQEIIDIYKTKYRQAAFMIYQIEYLHLEDVKEFFEVDSIKQSVLRALIKKDGLESA
;
A
#
# COMPACT_ATOMS: atom_id res chain seq x y z
N MET A 1 -21.38 -9.51 13.86
CA MET A 1 -22.35 -10.64 13.80
C MET A 1 -21.99 -11.61 12.68
N TRP A 2 -21.73 -11.11 11.47
CA TRP A 2 -21.29 -11.87 10.29
C TRP A 2 -20.03 -12.74 10.50
N GLU A 3 -18.97 -12.19 11.11
CA GLU A 3 -17.74 -12.96 11.39
C GLU A 3 -17.94 -14.12 12.36
N LYS A 4 -18.85 -13.98 13.34
CA LYS A 4 -19.24 -15.09 14.23
C LYS A 4 -19.99 -16.18 13.48
N ILE A 5 -20.80 -15.80 12.49
CA ILE A 5 -21.56 -16.72 11.64
C ILE A 5 -20.61 -17.49 10.72
N LYS A 6 -19.63 -16.83 10.09
CA LYS A 6 -18.58 -17.50 9.29
C LYS A 6 -17.81 -18.52 10.12
N GLY A 7 -17.35 -18.13 11.31
CA GLY A 7 -16.60 -19.02 12.21
C GLY A 7 -17.42 -20.19 12.74
N PHE A 8 -18.72 -19.99 12.97
CA PHE A 8 -19.64 -21.06 13.35
C PHE A 8 -19.87 -22.03 12.18
N ILE A 9 -20.17 -21.51 10.98
CA ILE A 9 -20.40 -22.33 9.79
C ILE A 9 -19.14 -23.13 9.45
N SER A 10 -17.94 -22.54 9.46
CA SER A 10 -16.71 -23.29 9.16
C SER A 10 -16.45 -24.42 10.15
N LYS A 11 -16.74 -24.20 11.44
CA LYS A 11 -16.54 -25.20 12.50
C LYS A 11 -17.55 -26.35 12.44
N TYR A 12 -18.80 -26.07 12.09
CA TYR A 12 -19.89 -27.05 12.12
C TYR A 12 -20.34 -27.52 10.72
N PHE A 13 -19.67 -27.10 9.66
CA PHE A 13 -20.04 -27.38 8.26
C PHE A 13 -20.31 -28.87 8.00
N LEU A 14 -19.38 -29.74 8.39
CA LEU A 14 -19.50 -31.19 8.20
C LEU A 14 -20.69 -31.77 8.97
N VAL A 15 -20.94 -31.28 10.19
CA VAL A 15 -22.06 -31.74 11.02
C VAL A 15 -23.40 -31.30 10.41
N ILE A 16 -23.49 -30.06 9.95
CA ILE A 16 -24.68 -29.51 9.29
C ILE A 16 -24.95 -30.25 7.97
N ALA A 17 -23.91 -30.57 7.20
CA ALA A 17 -24.04 -31.31 5.95
C ALA A 17 -24.55 -32.75 6.19
N ILE A 18 -24.01 -33.45 7.19
CA ILE A 18 -24.43 -34.81 7.53
C ILE A 18 -25.88 -34.82 8.06
N ILE A 19 -26.23 -33.91 8.96
CA ILE A 19 -27.59 -33.81 9.51
C ILE A 19 -28.58 -33.42 8.42
N GLY A 20 -28.25 -32.40 7.60
CA GLY A 20 -29.09 -31.97 6.48
C GLY A 20 -29.28 -33.04 5.41
N GLY A 21 -28.32 -33.95 5.25
CA GLY A 21 -28.42 -35.12 4.38
C GLY A 21 -29.29 -36.24 4.95
N ALA A 22 -28.98 -36.70 6.17
CA ALA A 22 -29.55 -37.93 6.73
C ALA A 22 -30.92 -37.74 7.39
N LEU A 23 -31.19 -36.57 7.97
CA LEU A 23 -32.40 -36.32 8.75
C LEU A 23 -33.68 -36.29 7.88
N PRO A 24 -33.70 -35.62 6.70
CA PRO A 24 -34.87 -35.63 5.82
C PRO A 24 -35.21 -37.02 5.28
N ILE A 25 -34.20 -37.81 4.91
CA ILE A 25 -34.38 -39.19 4.44
C ILE A 25 -34.98 -40.05 5.55
N SER A 26 -34.40 -39.95 6.75
CA SER A 26 -34.85 -40.71 7.92
C SER A 26 -36.28 -40.33 8.33
N ALA A 27 -36.63 -39.05 8.26
CA ALA A 27 -37.99 -38.56 8.50
C ALA A 27 -38.99 -39.09 7.46
N ALA A 28 -38.63 -39.07 6.17
CA ALA A 28 -39.49 -39.59 5.10
C ALA A 28 -39.75 -41.10 5.25
N ILE A 29 -38.71 -41.88 5.57
CA ILE A 29 -38.82 -43.32 5.86
C ILE A 29 -39.70 -43.56 7.10
N TYR A 30 -39.52 -42.78 8.16
CA TYR A 30 -40.29 -42.91 9.39
C TYR A 30 -41.79 -42.61 9.18
N VAL A 31 -42.12 -41.53 8.49
CA VAL A 31 -43.53 -41.15 8.18
C VAL A 31 -44.21 -42.24 7.36
N TYR A 32 -43.50 -42.79 6.38
CA TYR A 32 -44.00 -43.91 5.59
C TYR A 32 -44.26 -45.16 6.45
N TYR A 33 -43.30 -45.53 7.30
CA TYR A 33 -43.42 -46.68 8.20
C TYR A 33 -44.59 -46.53 9.19
N ASP A 34 -44.76 -45.36 9.81
CA ASP A 34 -45.83 -45.12 10.77
C ASP A 34 -47.21 -45.22 10.12
N HIS A 35 -47.38 -44.63 8.95
CA HIS A 35 -48.66 -44.63 8.26
C HIS A 35 -49.03 -46.01 7.68
N PHE A 36 -48.14 -46.65 6.93
CA PHE A 36 -48.47 -47.88 6.20
C PHE A 36 -48.35 -49.15 7.06
N HIS A 37 -47.36 -49.21 7.95
CA HIS A 37 -47.11 -50.43 8.72
C HIS A 37 -47.83 -50.44 10.07
N LYS A 38 -47.79 -49.34 10.83
CA LYS A 38 -48.43 -49.29 12.16
C LYS A 38 -49.92 -48.98 12.11
N GLN A 39 -50.33 -47.98 11.33
CA GLN A 39 -51.74 -47.56 11.30
C GLN A 39 -52.59 -48.45 10.38
N LEU A 40 -52.07 -48.84 9.22
CA LEU A 40 -52.79 -49.64 8.22
C LEU A 40 -52.51 -51.15 8.32
N GLY A 41 -51.49 -51.58 9.08
CA GLY A 41 -51.15 -53.00 9.27
C GLY A 41 -50.64 -53.72 8.02
N LEU A 42 -50.19 -52.98 7.01
CA LEU A 42 -49.75 -53.56 5.73
C LEU A 42 -48.33 -54.12 5.85
N GLY A 43 -48.10 -55.31 5.29
CA GLY A 43 -46.78 -55.94 5.20
C GLY A 43 -45.89 -55.32 4.14
N TYR A 44 -44.61 -55.69 4.12
CA TYR A 44 -43.68 -55.24 3.07
C TYR A 44 -44.06 -55.82 1.72
N SER A 45 -43.96 -55.01 0.65
CA SER A 45 -44.22 -55.48 -0.71
C SER A 45 -43.04 -56.28 -1.26
N GLY A 46 -43.34 -57.42 -1.89
CA GLY A 46 -42.39 -58.21 -2.69
C GLY A 46 -42.25 -57.73 -4.13
N SER A 47 -43.06 -56.74 -4.56
CA SER A 47 -43.00 -56.14 -5.89
C SER A 47 -41.90 -55.09 -5.96
N GLN A 48 -41.04 -55.18 -6.98
CA GLN A 48 -40.00 -54.19 -7.23
C GLN A 48 -40.56 -52.82 -7.68
N SER A 49 -41.75 -52.77 -8.31
CA SER A 49 -42.33 -51.50 -8.75
C SER A 49 -42.70 -50.58 -7.58
N ASP A 50 -43.16 -51.18 -6.48
CA ASP A 50 -43.63 -50.45 -5.30
C ASP A 50 -42.47 -49.72 -4.59
N TRP A 51 -41.28 -50.32 -4.62
CA TRP A 51 -40.04 -49.69 -4.14
C TRP A 51 -39.59 -48.53 -5.04
N GLY A 52 -39.88 -48.58 -6.34
CA GLY A 52 -39.67 -47.46 -7.26
C GLY A 52 -40.56 -46.26 -6.90
N THR A 53 -41.87 -46.49 -6.73
CA THR A 53 -42.82 -45.43 -6.34
C THR A 53 -42.53 -44.88 -4.94
N PHE A 54 -42.05 -45.71 -4.01
CA PHE A 54 -41.58 -45.25 -2.71
C PHE A 54 -40.35 -44.33 -2.84
N GLY A 55 -39.38 -44.71 -3.67
CA GLY A 55 -38.23 -43.87 -3.99
C GLY A 55 -38.62 -42.52 -4.58
N ASP A 56 -39.63 -42.48 -5.45
CA ASP A 56 -40.17 -41.24 -6.02
C ASP A 56 -40.82 -40.34 -4.96
N PHE A 57 -41.54 -40.92 -3.99
CA PHE A 57 -42.11 -40.17 -2.87
C PHE A 57 -41.03 -39.57 -1.96
N VAL A 58 -40.05 -40.38 -1.54
CA VAL A 58 -38.93 -39.91 -0.71
C VAL A 58 -38.15 -38.84 -1.46
N GLY A 59 -37.79 -39.10 -2.72
CA GLY A 59 -37.10 -38.16 -3.59
C GLY A 59 -37.89 -36.87 -3.82
N GLY A 60 -39.21 -36.95 -3.97
CA GLY A 60 -40.09 -35.79 -4.12
C GLY A 60 -40.07 -34.86 -2.90
N ILE A 61 -39.90 -35.40 -1.69
CA ILE A 61 -39.79 -34.62 -0.45
C ILE A 61 -38.36 -34.12 -0.23
N THR A 62 -37.35 -34.97 -0.46
CA THR A 62 -35.96 -34.64 -0.15
C THR A 62 -35.33 -33.73 -1.19
N ASN A 63 -35.72 -33.81 -2.47
CA ASN A 63 -35.12 -33.01 -3.54
C ASN A 63 -35.30 -31.49 -3.35
N PRO A 64 -36.49 -30.96 -3.03
CA PRO A 64 -36.64 -29.53 -2.73
C PRO A 64 -35.79 -29.07 -1.53
N ILE A 65 -35.64 -29.92 -0.51
CA ILE A 65 -34.82 -29.65 0.67
C ILE A 65 -33.34 -29.58 0.26
N TYR A 66 -32.85 -30.52 -0.55
CA TYR A 66 -31.48 -30.49 -1.06
C TYR A 66 -31.22 -29.34 -2.02
N ALA A 67 -32.17 -29.01 -2.89
CA ALA A 67 -32.09 -27.84 -3.76
C ALA A 67 -31.99 -26.54 -2.95
N PHE A 68 -32.73 -26.43 -1.85
CA PHE A 68 -32.61 -25.30 -0.93
C PHE A 68 -31.24 -25.24 -0.26
N PHE A 69 -30.74 -26.34 0.30
CA PHE A 69 -29.39 -26.38 0.88
C PHE A 69 -28.29 -26.06 -0.14
N ALA A 70 -28.42 -26.56 -1.38
CA ALA A 70 -27.52 -26.23 -2.46
C ALA A 70 -27.53 -24.73 -2.79
N PHE A 71 -28.72 -24.13 -2.89
CA PHE A 71 -28.87 -22.69 -3.09
C PHE A 71 -28.26 -21.86 -1.96
N VAL A 72 -28.46 -22.26 -0.70
CA VAL A 72 -27.85 -21.62 0.48
C VAL A 72 -26.33 -21.75 0.42
N GLY A 73 -25.80 -22.92 0.07
CA GLY A 73 -24.36 -23.15 -0.08
C GLY A 73 -23.72 -22.28 -1.15
N VAL A 74 -24.35 -22.17 -2.32
CA VAL A 74 -23.91 -21.27 -3.40
C VAL A 74 -23.97 -19.81 -2.96
N SER A 75 -25.06 -19.39 -2.32
CA SER A 75 -25.22 -18.02 -1.82
C SER A 75 -24.16 -17.66 -0.79
N PHE A 76 -23.87 -18.57 0.14
CA PHE A 76 -22.80 -18.38 1.13
C PHE A 76 -21.42 -18.27 0.46
N THR A 77 -21.15 -19.12 -0.53
CA THR A 77 -19.90 -19.07 -1.30
C THR A 77 -19.76 -17.75 -2.04
N LEU A 78 -20.83 -17.26 -2.68
CA LEU A 78 -20.84 -15.95 -3.35
C LEU A 78 -20.55 -14.80 -2.40
N LEU A 79 -21.07 -14.84 -1.18
CA LEU A 79 -20.78 -13.80 -0.18
C LEU A 79 -19.31 -13.83 0.27
N LEU A 80 -18.75 -15.02 0.52
CA LEU A 80 -17.32 -15.15 0.83
C LEU A 80 -16.43 -14.67 -0.32
N GLN A 81 -16.78 -15.02 -1.56
CA GLN A 81 -16.05 -14.58 -2.75
C GLN A 81 -16.09 -13.07 -2.93
N ARG A 82 -17.21 -12.40 -2.58
CA ARG A 82 -17.31 -10.93 -2.61
C ARG A 82 -16.31 -10.28 -1.65
N ASP A 83 -16.29 -10.72 -0.39
CA ASP A 83 -15.37 -10.18 0.63
C ASP A 83 -13.90 -10.38 0.19
N GLN A 84 -13.57 -11.56 -0.32
CA GLN A 84 -12.23 -11.86 -0.85
C GLN A 84 -11.86 -10.96 -2.04
N ASN A 85 -12.82 -10.69 -2.94
CA ASN A 85 -12.58 -9.82 -4.11
C ASN A 85 -12.34 -8.37 -3.67
N GLU A 86 -13.04 -7.87 -2.66
CA GLU A 86 -12.80 -6.54 -2.11
C GLU A 86 -11.39 -6.42 -1.49
N MET A 87 -10.98 -7.39 -0.67
CA MET A 87 -9.61 -7.43 -0.12
C MET A 87 -8.56 -7.50 -1.22
N LEU A 88 -8.75 -8.36 -2.23
CA LEU A 88 -7.86 -8.47 -3.38
C LEU A 88 -7.77 -7.16 -4.17
N ARG A 89 -8.88 -6.45 -4.36
CA ARG A 89 -8.89 -5.13 -5.01
C ARG A 89 -8.12 -4.10 -4.21
N GLN A 90 -8.23 -4.11 -2.88
CA GLN A 90 -7.48 -3.19 -2.01
C GLN A 90 -5.98 -3.48 -2.08
N HIS A 91 -5.56 -4.74 -1.95
CA HIS A 91 -4.17 -5.13 -2.10
C HIS A 91 -3.62 -4.77 -3.48
N LYS A 92 -4.37 -5.01 -4.55
CA LYS A 92 -3.95 -4.64 -5.90
C LYS A 92 -3.72 -3.13 -6.05
N LYS A 93 -4.57 -2.28 -5.47
CA LYS A 93 -4.37 -0.83 -5.46
C LYS A 93 -3.10 -0.43 -4.72
N GLN A 94 -2.81 -1.07 -3.58
CA GLN A 94 -1.57 -0.86 -2.84
C GLN A 94 -0.35 -1.23 -3.70
N ASP A 95 -0.38 -2.39 -4.35
CA ASP A 95 0.70 -2.87 -5.21
C ASP A 95 0.93 -1.95 -6.42
N GLU A 96 -0.14 -1.48 -7.06
CA GLU A 96 -0.07 -0.52 -8.18
C GLU A 96 0.61 0.79 -7.75
N VAL A 97 0.21 1.35 -6.61
CA VAL A 97 0.83 2.58 -6.07
C VAL A 97 2.27 2.34 -5.63
N GLN A 98 2.57 1.18 -5.04
CA GLN A 98 3.95 0.81 -4.69
C GLN A 98 4.84 0.72 -5.93
N GLY A 99 4.32 0.19 -7.04
CA GLY A 99 5.00 0.23 -8.34
C GLY A 99 5.28 1.65 -8.81
N MET A 100 4.33 2.57 -8.66
CA MET A 100 4.53 3.99 -8.96
C MET A 100 5.61 4.61 -8.07
N ILE A 101 5.58 4.35 -6.75
CA ILE A 101 6.60 4.82 -5.80
C ILE A 101 8.00 4.34 -6.21
N GLN A 102 8.13 3.07 -6.61
CA GLN A 102 9.41 2.52 -7.06
C GLN A 102 9.89 3.20 -8.35
N ASN A 103 9.02 3.39 -9.34
CA ASN A 103 9.36 4.09 -10.58
C ASN A 103 9.83 5.53 -10.33
N VAL A 104 9.14 6.27 -9.45
CA VAL A 104 9.53 7.64 -9.09
C VAL A 104 10.85 7.64 -8.31
N SER A 105 11.05 6.66 -7.43
CA SER A 105 12.32 6.47 -6.73
C SER A 105 13.48 6.22 -7.70
N ASP A 106 13.28 5.41 -8.75
CA ASP A 106 14.33 5.14 -9.72
C ASP A 106 14.62 6.36 -10.60
N ALA A 107 13.58 7.13 -10.97
CA ALA A 107 13.75 8.41 -11.66
C ALA A 107 14.53 9.44 -10.82
N LEU A 108 14.20 9.56 -9.53
CA LEU A 108 14.96 10.40 -8.59
C LEU A 108 16.41 9.94 -8.45
N HIS A 109 16.64 8.63 -8.34
CA HIS A 109 17.99 8.08 -8.23
C HIS A 109 18.83 8.41 -9.47
N ALA A 110 18.27 8.18 -10.66
CA ALA A 110 18.95 8.47 -11.92
C ALA A 110 19.28 9.97 -12.07
N ALA A 111 18.31 10.85 -11.78
CA ALA A 111 18.50 12.30 -11.89
C ALA A 111 19.54 12.84 -10.87
N LEU A 112 19.54 12.32 -9.65
CA LEU A 112 20.45 12.81 -8.60
C LEU A 112 21.86 12.21 -8.70
N PHE A 113 21.98 10.91 -8.98
CA PHE A 113 23.24 10.18 -8.81
C PHE A 113 23.88 9.75 -10.12
N ASP A 114 23.09 9.41 -11.14
CA ASP A 114 23.59 8.88 -12.40
C ASP A 114 23.88 9.98 -13.42
N ALA A 115 23.01 11.00 -13.49
CA ALA A 115 23.20 12.15 -14.38
C ALA A 115 24.53 12.86 -14.07
N LYS A 116 25.46 12.84 -15.04
CA LYS A 116 26.78 13.47 -14.91
C LYS A 116 26.81 14.82 -15.61
N VAL A 117 27.18 15.85 -14.86
CA VAL A 117 27.31 17.23 -15.34
C VAL A 117 28.79 17.63 -15.27
N LYS A 118 29.26 18.38 -16.27
CA LYS A 118 30.63 18.92 -16.30
C LYS A 118 30.57 20.42 -16.05
N LEU A 119 31.31 20.89 -15.06
CA LEU A 119 31.62 22.31 -14.90
C LEU A 119 32.90 22.62 -15.66
N GLU A 120 32.86 23.61 -16.56
CA GLU A 120 34.04 24.05 -17.33
C GLU A 120 35.00 24.91 -16.48
N THR A 121 34.64 25.20 -15.23
CA THR A 121 35.26 26.23 -14.39
C THR A 121 36.34 25.73 -13.45
N THR A 122 36.48 24.43 -13.24
CA THR A 122 37.56 23.85 -12.42
C THR A 122 38.66 23.27 -13.30
N SER A 123 39.91 23.34 -12.84
CA SER A 123 41.04 22.59 -13.44
C SER A 123 40.78 21.08 -13.56
N ASP A 124 39.72 20.59 -12.92
CA ASP A 124 39.20 19.25 -13.00
C ASP A 124 38.16 19.12 -14.15
N ARG A 125 38.45 18.21 -15.10
CA ARG A 125 37.60 17.92 -16.28
C ARG A 125 36.57 16.83 -15.99
N GLU A 126 36.48 16.37 -14.75
CA GLU A 126 35.62 15.25 -14.37
C GLU A 126 34.15 15.66 -14.25
N ALA A 127 33.28 14.76 -14.72
CA ALA A 127 31.84 14.97 -14.65
C ALA A 127 31.32 14.40 -13.33
N HIS A 128 30.65 15.21 -12.53
CA HIS A 128 30.09 14.78 -11.25
C HIS A 128 28.57 14.70 -11.29
N SER A 129 27.97 14.01 -10.31
CA SER A 129 26.52 13.90 -10.23
C SER A 129 25.86 15.21 -9.78
N VAL A 130 24.61 15.41 -10.15
CA VAL A 130 23.78 16.52 -9.66
C VAL A 130 23.81 16.59 -8.14
N PHE A 131 23.72 15.43 -7.47
CA PHE A 131 23.81 15.33 -6.02
C PHE A 131 25.13 15.87 -5.45
N LEU A 132 26.27 15.64 -6.11
CA LEU A 132 27.56 16.11 -5.61
C LEU A 132 27.67 17.64 -5.72
N TYR A 133 27.22 18.21 -6.84
CA TYR A 133 27.15 19.66 -7.00
C TYR A 133 26.20 20.30 -6.00
N LEU A 134 25.00 19.74 -5.87
CA LEU A 134 23.99 20.18 -4.92
C LEU A 134 24.50 20.13 -3.47
N ARG A 135 25.21 19.06 -3.11
CA ARG A 135 25.85 18.91 -1.79
C ARG A 135 26.94 19.96 -1.57
N ALA A 136 27.80 20.20 -2.55
CA ALA A 136 28.88 21.17 -2.43
C ALA A 136 28.32 22.59 -2.22
N ILE A 137 27.40 23.03 -3.09
CA ILE A 137 26.84 24.38 -2.99
C ILE A 137 25.97 24.55 -1.73
N SER A 138 25.30 23.50 -1.25
CA SER A 138 24.51 23.53 -0.03
C SER A 138 25.36 23.59 1.26
N ASP A 139 26.59 23.05 1.27
CA ASP A 139 27.49 23.21 2.43
C ASP A 139 27.94 24.67 2.56
N VAL A 140 28.31 25.28 1.42
CA VAL A 140 28.73 26.69 1.37
C VAL A 140 27.56 27.62 1.70
N SER A 141 26.33 27.31 1.25
CA SER A 141 25.15 28.13 1.55
C SER A 141 24.85 28.21 3.05
N LEU A 142 24.96 27.10 3.77
CA LEU A 142 24.74 27.06 5.22
C LEU A 142 25.77 27.90 5.99
N ARG A 143 27.03 27.88 5.55
CA ARG A 143 28.09 28.70 6.16
C ARG A 143 27.91 30.18 5.85
N ALA A 144 27.53 30.49 4.61
CA ALA A 144 27.19 31.85 4.20
C ALA A 144 26.01 32.44 5.00
N GLU A 145 25.06 31.60 5.44
CA GLU A 145 23.96 32.03 6.29
C GLU A 145 24.39 32.30 7.74
N ILE A 146 25.41 31.59 8.24
CA ILE A 146 25.99 31.80 9.58
C ILE A 146 26.88 33.04 9.60
N GLU A 147 27.72 33.24 8.57
CA GLU A 147 28.64 34.38 8.44
C GLU A 147 28.44 35.11 7.09
N PRO A 148 27.47 36.04 6.99
CA PRO A 148 27.10 36.68 5.72
C PRO A 148 28.20 37.52 5.05
N ASP A 149 29.16 38.00 5.84
CA ASP A 149 30.31 38.79 5.38
C ASP A 149 31.60 37.95 5.25
N GLY A 150 31.50 36.65 5.50
CA GLY A 150 32.63 35.72 5.46
C GLY A 150 33.07 35.34 4.04
N PRO A 151 34.23 34.67 3.90
CA PRO A 151 34.73 34.21 2.61
C PRO A 151 33.75 33.24 1.91
N ASP A 152 33.06 32.39 2.67
CA ASP A 152 32.10 31.42 2.14
C ASP A 152 30.87 32.12 1.52
N ALA A 153 30.43 33.26 2.05
CA ALA A 153 29.32 34.02 1.47
C ALA A 153 29.69 34.65 0.12
N MET A 154 30.94 35.03 -0.08
CA MET A 154 31.44 35.49 -1.37
C MET A 154 31.51 34.33 -2.37
N VAL A 155 32.09 33.19 -1.97
CA VAL A 155 32.18 31.97 -2.78
C VAL A 155 30.79 31.48 -3.20
N TYR A 156 29.83 31.45 -2.26
CA TYR A 156 28.45 31.06 -2.54
C TYR A 156 27.83 31.93 -3.64
N ARG A 157 27.94 33.26 -3.54
CA ARG A 157 27.38 34.19 -4.54
C ARG A 157 28.00 33.99 -5.92
N ASP A 158 29.30 33.75 -5.99
CA ASP A 158 30.02 33.59 -7.27
C ASP A 158 29.76 32.21 -7.92
N GLU A 159 29.69 31.14 -7.13
CA GLU A 159 29.54 29.78 -7.65
C GLU A 159 28.08 29.39 -7.90
N LEU A 160 27.11 29.90 -7.13
CA LEU A 160 25.71 29.50 -7.22
C LEU A 160 25.15 29.65 -8.63
N ALA A 161 25.37 30.80 -9.27
CA ALA A 161 24.87 31.07 -10.62
C ALA A 161 25.49 30.10 -11.66
N THR A 162 26.77 29.76 -11.49
CA THR A 162 27.47 28.82 -12.37
C THR A 162 26.91 27.40 -12.22
N VAL A 163 26.71 26.95 -10.97
CA VAL A 163 26.15 25.62 -10.67
C VAL A 163 24.71 25.53 -11.18
N LEU A 164 23.85 26.49 -10.81
CA LEU A 164 22.45 26.52 -11.24
C LEU A 164 22.31 26.60 -12.77
N GLY A 165 23.20 27.34 -13.45
CA GLY A 165 23.24 27.39 -14.91
C GLY A 165 23.46 26.04 -15.59
N LYS A 166 23.95 25.03 -14.84
CA LYS A 166 24.24 23.69 -15.35
C LYS A 166 23.28 22.62 -14.86
N ILE A 167 22.73 22.75 -13.65
CA ILE A 167 21.86 21.73 -13.04
C ILE A 167 20.39 22.17 -12.85
N SER A 168 20.01 23.40 -13.19
CA SER A 168 18.65 23.92 -12.95
C SER A 168 17.55 23.03 -13.53
N TYR A 169 17.72 22.54 -14.76
CA TYR A 169 16.76 21.62 -15.39
C TYR A 169 16.61 20.32 -14.60
N ASP A 170 17.73 19.73 -14.17
CA ASP A 170 17.71 18.50 -13.35
C ASP A 170 17.06 18.76 -11.99
N LEU A 171 17.33 19.92 -11.37
CA LEU A 171 16.72 20.28 -10.09
C LEU A 171 15.21 20.52 -10.22
N THR A 172 14.75 21.13 -11.31
CA THR A 172 13.32 21.28 -11.59
C THR A 172 12.67 19.91 -11.76
N PHE A 173 13.29 19.01 -12.54
CA PHE A 173 12.81 17.63 -12.68
C PHE A 173 12.75 16.91 -11.33
N VAL A 174 13.79 17.02 -10.50
CA VAL A 174 13.85 16.39 -9.17
C VAL A 174 12.72 16.90 -8.28
N GLN A 175 12.42 18.20 -8.26
CA GLN A 175 11.33 18.73 -7.46
C GLN A 175 9.96 18.19 -7.88
N GLU A 176 9.69 18.14 -9.18
CA GLU A 176 8.46 17.55 -9.71
C GLU A 176 8.34 16.06 -9.34
N GLN A 177 9.46 15.32 -9.37
CA GLN A 177 9.48 13.93 -8.92
C GLN A 177 9.29 13.78 -7.39
N LEU A 178 9.78 14.73 -6.58
CA LEU A 178 9.54 14.75 -5.14
C LEU A 178 8.08 15.05 -4.79
N GLU A 179 7.42 15.92 -5.56
CA GLU A 179 5.99 16.21 -5.44
C GLU A 179 5.14 14.98 -5.82
N LEU A 180 5.50 14.33 -6.94
CA LEU A 180 4.85 13.08 -7.33
C LEU A 180 5.05 11.98 -6.29
N MET A 181 6.26 11.83 -5.74
CA MET A 181 6.55 10.90 -4.64
C MET A 181 5.67 11.20 -3.42
N THR A 182 5.56 12.47 -3.03
CA THR A 182 4.71 12.92 -1.92
C THR A 182 3.26 12.52 -2.15
N SER A 183 2.74 12.76 -3.35
CA SER A 183 1.39 12.37 -3.75
C SER A 183 1.19 10.85 -3.73
N CYS A 184 2.13 10.08 -4.27
CA CYS A 184 2.06 8.62 -4.26
C CYS A 184 2.10 8.05 -2.84
N LEU A 185 2.93 8.58 -1.95
CA LEU A 185 3.01 8.13 -0.56
C LEU A 185 1.74 8.48 0.25
N ARG A 186 1.13 9.66 0.02
CA ARG A 186 -0.16 10.02 0.60
C ARG A 186 -1.28 9.09 0.09
N LEU A 187 -1.29 8.78 -1.20
CA LEU A 187 -2.24 7.85 -1.79
C LEU A 187 -2.06 6.43 -1.24
N TYR A 188 -0.81 5.98 -1.11
CA TYR A 188 -0.46 4.71 -0.48
C TYR A 188 -0.99 4.61 0.96
N ALA A 189 -0.81 5.67 1.76
CA ALA A 189 -1.38 5.77 3.11
C ALA A 189 -2.92 5.66 3.10
N SER A 190 -3.58 6.33 2.15
CA SER A 190 -5.05 6.32 2.03
C SER A 190 -5.63 4.94 1.74
N PHE A 191 -4.85 4.04 1.13
CA PHE A 191 -5.23 2.64 0.91
C PHE A 191 -4.87 1.72 2.07
N GLY A 192 -4.40 2.25 3.20
CA GLY A 192 -3.97 1.47 4.37
C GLY A 192 -2.54 0.94 4.23
N GLY A 193 -1.70 1.63 3.47
CA GLY A 193 -0.27 1.33 3.37
C GLY A 193 0.48 1.50 4.69
N SER A 194 1.61 0.82 4.83
CA SER A 194 2.46 0.86 6.03
C SER A 194 3.12 2.23 6.21
N GLN A 195 3.05 2.78 7.42
CA GLN A 195 3.69 4.04 7.77
C GLN A 195 5.22 3.92 7.72
N GLU A 196 5.76 2.75 8.05
CA GLU A 196 7.19 2.46 7.98
C GLU A 196 7.75 2.63 6.57
N ILE A 197 7.00 2.22 5.54
CA ILE A 197 7.41 2.41 4.14
C ILE A 197 7.45 3.91 3.79
N ILE A 198 6.45 4.66 4.23
CA ILE A 198 6.40 6.12 4.01
C ILE A 198 7.60 6.79 4.67
N ASP A 199 7.91 6.42 5.91
CA ASP A 199 9.03 6.98 6.67
C ASP A 199 10.39 6.65 6.03
N ILE A 200 10.54 5.44 5.45
CA ILE A 200 11.74 5.05 4.70
C ILE A 200 11.94 5.97 3.49
N TYR A 201 10.93 6.14 2.63
CA TYR A 201 11.07 6.98 1.43
C TYR A 201 11.21 8.46 1.77
N LYS A 202 10.50 8.94 2.79
CA LYS A 202 10.68 10.28 3.34
C LYS A 202 12.12 10.49 3.77
N THR A 203 12.68 9.58 4.58
CA THR A 203 14.07 9.66 5.04
C THR A 203 15.07 9.61 3.89
N LYS A 204 14.85 8.73 2.91
CA LYS A 204 15.72 8.54 1.74
C LYS A 204 15.91 9.83 0.93
N TYR A 205 14.84 10.60 0.72
CA TYR A 205 14.86 11.79 -0.15
C TYR A 205 14.87 13.13 0.60
N ARG A 206 14.66 13.11 1.91
CA ARG A 206 14.70 14.29 2.78
C ARG A 206 15.98 15.11 2.62
N GLN A 207 17.14 14.46 2.52
CA GLN A 207 18.41 15.17 2.34
C GLN A 207 18.45 15.95 1.01
N ALA A 208 17.96 15.35 -0.09
CA ALA A 208 17.91 16.02 -1.38
C ALA A 208 16.95 17.21 -1.33
N ALA A 209 15.72 17.01 -0.83
CA ALA A 209 14.74 18.08 -0.65
C ALA A 209 15.30 19.23 0.20
N PHE A 210 15.99 18.90 1.29
CA PHE A 210 16.64 19.87 2.16
C PHE A 210 17.71 20.68 1.44
N MET A 211 18.61 20.05 0.68
CA MET A 211 19.67 20.79 -0.03
C MET A 211 19.10 21.71 -1.12
N ILE A 212 18.06 21.28 -1.83
CA ILE A 212 17.37 22.12 -2.83
C ILE A 212 16.68 23.31 -2.14
N TYR A 213 16.11 23.09 -0.95
CA TYR A 213 15.55 24.15 -0.11
C TYR A 213 16.62 25.13 0.37
N GLN A 214 17.79 24.64 0.80
CA GLN A 214 18.88 25.49 1.30
C GLN A 214 19.38 26.51 0.29
N ILE A 215 19.41 26.14 -0.99
CA ILE A 215 19.83 27.04 -2.07
C ILE A 215 18.67 27.87 -2.65
N GLU A 216 17.54 27.95 -1.93
CA GLU A 216 16.34 28.70 -2.31
C GLU A 216 15.72 28.28 -3.65
N TYR A 217 16.03 27.06 -4.10
CA TYR A 217 15.53 26.55 -5.38
C TYR A 217 14.23 25.75 -5.20
N LEU A 218 13.90 25.28 -3.99
CA LEU A 218 12.66 24.53 -3.72
C LEU A 218 11.45 25.46 -3.59
N HIS A 219 10.55 25.40 -4.57
CA HIS A 219 9.38 26.28 -4.63
C HIS A 219 8.05 25.59 -4.24
N LEU A 220 8.03 24.26 -4.15
CA LEU A 220 6.82 23.48 -3.87
C LEU A 220 6.58 23.34 -2.35
N GLU A 221 5.53 23.98 -1.86
CA GLU A 221 5.23 24.04 -0.41
C GLU A 221 4.86 22.66 0.16
N ASP A 222 4.09 21.87 -0.60
CA ASP A 222 3.73 20.50 -0.24
C ASP A 222 4.95 19.61 0.00
N VAL A 223 6.00 19.74 -0.84
CA VAL A 223 7.28 19.06 -0.64
C VAL A 223 7.97 19.53 0.64
N LYS A 224 8.00 20.85 0.90
CA LYS A 224 8.64 21.40 2.10
C LYS A 224 8.01 20.84 3.37
N GLU A 225 6.68 20.86 3.43
CA GLU A 225 5.91 20.35 4.56
C GLU A 225 6.10 18.83 4.71
N PHE A 226 5.95 18.08 3.61
CA PHE A 226 6.04 16.63 3.65
C PHE A 226 7.42 16.13 4.11
N PHE A 227 8.50 16.76 3.67
CA PHE A 227 9.87 16.38 4.05
C PHE A 227 10.38 17.10 5.32
N GLU A 228 9.61 18.03 5.88
CA GLU A 228 9.93 18.81 7.07
C GLU A 228 11.26 19.59 6.93
N VAL A 229 11.50 20.21 5.78
CA VAL A 229 12.81 20.82 5.48
C VAL A 229 13.14 22.00 6.40
N ASP A 230 12.14 22.76 6.86
CA ASP A 230 12.30 23.87 7.80
C ASP A 230 12.79 23.42 9.18
N SER A 231 12.20 22.34 9.72
CA SER A 231 12.60 21.82 11.04
C SER A 231 14.03 21.31 11.02
N ILE A 232 14.45 20.72 9.89
CA ILE A 232 15.81 20.27 9.65
C ILE A 232 16.76 21.46 9.54
N LYS A 233 16.39 22.51 8.80
CA LYS A 233 17.21 23.73 8.66
C LYS A 233 17.55 24.32 10.02
N GLN A 234 16.54 24.50 10.85
CA GLN A 234 16.73 25.02 12.21
C GLN A 234 17.63 24.12 13.05
N SER A 235 17.47 22.80 12.94
CA SER A 235 18.27 21.83 13.70
C SER A 235 19.73 21.84 13.27
N VAL A 236 20.00 21.92 11.96
CA VAL A 236 21.35 21.97 11.40
C VAL A 236 22.05 23.29 11.77
N LEU A 237 21.38 24.43 11.60
CA LEU A 237 21.96 25.74 11.95
C LEU A 237 22.33 25.81 13.43
N ARG A 238 21.46 25.35 14.34
CA ARG A 238 21.78 25.28 15.78
C ARG A 238 23.02 24.42 16.06
N ALA A 239 23.14 23.28 15.38
CA ALA A 239 24.28 22.39 15.56
C ALA A 239 25.59 23.02 15.06
N LEU A 240 25.56 23.76 13.95
CA LEU A 240 26.72 24.45 13.40
C LEU A 240 27.15 25.64 14.28
N ILE A 241 26.21 26.51 14.68
CA ILE A 241 26.48 27.65 15.58
C ILE A 241 27.14 27.19 16.89
N LYS A 242 26.62 26.10 17.48
CA LYS A 242 27.20 25.51 18.70
C LYS A 242 28.62 24.97 18.48
N LYS A 243 28.87 24.36 17.32
CA LYS A 243 30.18 23.81 16.96
C LYS A 243 31.23 24.91 16.76
N ASP A 244 30.84 26.02 16.16
CA ASP A 244 31.74 27.13 15.84
C ASP A 244 31.94 28.11 17.01
N GLY A 245 31.37 27.81 18.19
CA GLY A 245 31.60 28.60 19.41
C GLY A 245 30.90 29.96 19.42
N LEU A 246 29.90 30.17 18.55
CA LEU A 246 29.15 31.43 18.43
C LEU A 246 28.06 31.62 19.50
N GLU A 247 27.97 30.73 20.50
CA GLU A 247 27.04 30.86 21.64
C GLU A 247 27.53 31.82 22.75
N SER A 248 28.58 32.61 22.52
CA SER A 248 29.01 33.65 23.46
C SER A 248 29.37 34.96 22.75
N ALA A 249 28.35 35.77 22.44
CA ALA A 249 28.42 37.23 22.34
C ALA A 249 27.04 37.83 22.68
#